data_AF-R6U653-F1
#
_entry.id   AF-R6U653-F1
#
_cell.length_a   1.000
_cell.length_b   1.000
_cell.length_c   1.000
_cell.angle_alpha   90.00
_cell.angle_beta   90.00
_cell.angle_gamma   90.00
#
_symmetry.space_group_name_H-M   'P 1'
#
loop_
_entity.id
_entity.type
_entity.pdbx_description
1 polymer ?
#
loop_
_entity_poly.entity_id
_entity_poly.type
_entity_poly.pdbx_seq_one_letter_code
_entity_poly.pdbx_strand_id
1 'polypeptide(L)'
;MNGNTIDEFINSLFINCDKEFLYKDKRYMLQGWLNKDGTYTLRMNEISEESPVVFLVTNKDRAYCVQKFEEALLFDGKTIYDAEDDITVEYD
;
A
#
# COMPACT_ATOMS: atom_id res chain seq x y z
N MET A 1 -8.49 -8.79 -7.23
CA MET A 1 -7.67 -7.66 -7.74
C MET A 1 -7.54 -7.75 -9.25
N ASN A 2 -7.61 -6.63 -9.97
CA ASN A 2 -7.37 -6.56 -11.41
C ASN A 2 -6.03 -5.87 -11.70
N GLY A 3 -5.27 -6.37 -12.68
CA GLY A 3 -3.94 -5.86 -13.04
C GLY A 3 -2.77 -6.51 -12.29
N ASN A 4 -3.01 -7.10 -11.12
CA ASN A 4 -2.06 -7.91 -10.35
C ASN A 4 -2.82 -8.98 -9.56
N THR A 5 -2.16 -10.08 -9.23
CA THR A 5 -2.58 -10.96 -8.13
C THR A 5 -2.24 -10.32 -6.78
N ILE A 6 -2.93 -10.73 -5.71
CA ILE A 6 -2.61 -10.25 -4.35
C ILE A 6 -1.16 -10.57 -3.97
N ASP A 7 -0.64 -11.73 -4.36
CA ASP A 7 0.74 -12.12 -4.09
C ASP A 7 1.74 -11.22 -4.81
N GLU A 8 1.51 -10.89 -6.09
CA GLU A 8 2.35 -9.93 -6.83
C GLU A 8 2.31 -8.54 -6.19
N PHE A 9 1.12 -8.10 -5.76
CA PHE A 9 0.95 -6.83 -5.07
C PHE A 9 1.75 -6.79 -3.76
N ILE A 10 1.59 -7.79 -2.89
CA ILE A 10 2.27 -7.84 -1.59
C ILE A 10 3.79 -8.03 -1.76
N ASN A 11 4.23 -8.90 -2.66
CA ASN A 11 5.66 -9.16 -2.88
C ASN A 11 6.41 -7.90 -3.32
N SER A 12 5.78 -7.02 -4.09
CA SER A 12 6.40 -5.76 -4.52
C SER A 12 6.74 -4.83 -3.34
N LEU A 13 6.01 -4.92 -2.24
CA LEU A 13 6.23 -4.11 -1.03
C LEU A 13 7.55 -4.48 -0.34
N PHE A 14 8.16 -5.62 -0.70
CA PHE A 14 9.43 -6.06 -0.14
C PHE A 14 10.68 -5.53 -0.86
N ILE A 15 10.55 -4.80 -1.97
CA ILE A 15 11.70 -4.37 -2.79
C ILE A 15 11.89 -2.86 -2.67
N ASN A 16 11.02 -2.09 -3.33
CA ASN A 16 10.71 -0.66 -3.20
C ASN A 16 9.41 -0.49 -4.00
N CYS A 17 8.35 0.00 -3.36
CA CYS A 17 7.01 0.05 -3.97
C CYS A 17 6.72 1.48 -4.43
N ASP A 18 6.18 1.63 -5.63
CA ASP A 18 5.47 2.84 -6.08
C ASP A 18 4.27 2.36 -6.91
N LYS A 19 3.12 2.18 -6.25
CA LYS A 19 1.91 1.68 -6.89
C LYS A 19 0.79 2.70 -6.86
N GLU A 20 0.11 2.83 -8.00
CA GLU A 20 -1.18 3.51 -8.09
C GLU A 20 -2.28 2.47 -8.27
N PHE A 21 -3.35 2.58 -7.48
CA PHE A 21 -4.50 1.70 -7.61
C PHE A 21 -5.81 2.40 -7.23
N LEU A 22 -6.91 1.88 -7.75
CA LEU A 22 -8.27 2.34 -7.52
C LEU A 22 -9.00 1.39 -6.57
N TYR A 23 -9.74 1.94 -5.61
CA TYR A 23 -10.72 1.25 -4.78
C TYR A 23 -11.97 2.13 -4.64
N LYS A 24 -13.13 1.65 -5.12
CA LYS A 24 -14.44 2.33 -5.07
C LYS A 24 -14.37 3.84 -5.38
N ASP A 25 -13.92 4.15 -6.59
CA ASP A 25 -13.77 5.52 -7.13
C ASP A 25 -12.70 6.38 -6.47
N LYS A 26 -11.97 5.86 -5.48
CA LYS A 26 -10.83 6.53 -4.85
C LYS A 26 -9.53 5.96 -5.35
N ARG A 27 -8.61 6.85 -5.71
CA ARG A 27 -7.28 6.50 -6.18
C ARG A 27 -6.28 6.64 -5.04
N TYR A 28 -5.34 5.71 -4.96
CA TYR A 28 -4.35 5.63 -3.91
C TYR A 28 -2.95 5.49 -4.49
N MET A 29 -1.98 6.12 -3.83
CA MET A 29 -0.55 5.97 -4.09
C MET A 29 0.07 5.27 -2.88
N LEU A 30 0.66 4.09 -3.10
CA LEU A 30 1.40 3.32 -2.09
C LEU A 30 2.88 3.35 -2.42
N GLN A 31 3.68 3.93 -1.52
CA GLN A 31 5.10 4.13 -1.71
C GLN A 31 5.90 3.50 -0.59
N GLY A 32 7.04 2.91 -0.95
CA GLY A 32 7.91 2.19 -0.05
C GLY A 32 9.38 2.49 -0.31
N TRP A 33 10.10 3.06 0.66
CA TRP A 33 11.50 3.47 0.50
C TRP A 33 12.36 3.19 1.75
N LEU A 34 13.67 2.99 1.52
CA LEU A 34 14.66 2.89 2.58
C LEU A 34 15.17 4.29 2.98
N ASN A 35 15.07 4.61 4.26
CA ASN A 35 15.59 5.85 4.84
C ASN A 35 17.11 5.76 5.08
N LYS A 36 17.75 6.93 5.25
CA LYS A 36 19.20 7.03 5.47
C LYS A 36 19.68 6.33 6.75
N ASP A 37 18.79 6.13 7.73
CA ASP A 37 19.08 5.46 9.00
C ASP A 37 18.89 3.93 8.93
N GLY A 38 18.59 3.39 7.74
CA GLY A 38 18.37 1.96 7.51
C GLY A 38 16.97 1.48 7.87
N THR A 39 16.03 2.36 8.24
CA THR A 39 14.62 2.00 8.39
C THR A 39 13.91 2.01 7.03
N TYR A 40 12.89 1.17 6.86
CA TYR A 40 12.00 1.15 5.73
C TYR A 40 10.68 1.85 6.08
N THR A 41 10.24 2.77 5.23
CA THR A 41 8.92 3.42 5.34
C THR A 41 7.99 2.89 4.27
N LEU A 42 6.77 2.52 4.66
CA LEU A 42 5.65 2.24 3.77
C LEU A 42 4.56 3.29 4.05
N ARG A 43 4.14 4.02 3.02
CA ARG A 43 3.19 5.14 3.11
C ARG A 43 2.14 5.02 2.04
N MET A 44 0.88 5.21 2.42
CA MET A 44 -0.24 5.32 1.49
C MET A 44 -0.89 6.68 1.59
N ASN A 45 -1.17 7.27 0.44
CA ASN A 45 -1.92 8.50 0.29
C ASN A 45 -3.14 8.27 -0.60
N GLU A 46 -4.24 8.95 -0.31
CA GLU A 46 -5.31 9.12 -1.29
C GLU A 46 -4.85 10.18 -2.32
N ILE A 47 -5.00 9.90 -3.62
CA ILE A 47 -4.71 10.87 -4.69
C ILE A 47 -5.93 11.78 -4.83
N SER A 48 -5.94 12.84 -4.05
CA SER A 48 -6.93 13.91 -4.05
C SER A 48 -6.26 15.27 -3.84
N GLU A 49 -7.02 16.36 -3.89
CA GLU A 49 -6.49 17.73 -3.79
C GLU A 49 -5.59 17.95 -2.55
N GLU A 50 -6.01 17.40 -1.40
CA GLU A 50 -5.26 17.49 -0.14
C GLU A 50 -4.23 16.36 0.04
N SER A 51 -4.28 15.33 -0.81
CA SER A 51 -3.41 14.15 -0.79
C SER A 51 -3.16 13.57 0.62
N PRO A 52 -4.22 13.28 1.40
CA PRO A 52 -4.08 12.90 2.80
C PRO A 52 -3.30 11.59 2.96
N VAL A 53 -2.48 11.51 4.00
CA VAL A 53 -1.82 10.26 4.41
C VAL A 53 -2.83 9.39 5.14
N VAL A 54 -3.12 8.23 4.58
CA VAL A 54 -4.09 7.27 5.15
C VAL A 54 -3.41 6.08 5.82
N PHE A 55 -2.13 5.84 5.51
CA PHE A 55 -1.30 4.85 6.18
C PHE A 55 0.17 5.30 6.19
N LEU A 56 0.85 5.07 7.31
CA LEU A 56 2.29 5.33 7.44
C LEU A 56 2.88 4.43 8.51
N VAL A 57 3.87 3.62 8.13
CA VAL A 57 4.65 2.81 9.06
C VAL A 57 6.12 2.90 8.68
N THR A 58 6.98 3.13 9.69
CA THR A 58 8.43 3.12 9.54
C THR A 58 9.02 2.15 10.55
N ASN A 59 9.85 1.21 10.09
CA ASN A 59 10.51 0.23 10.96
C ASN A 59 11.84 -0.23 10.36
N LYS A 60 12.75 -0.75 11.19
CA LYS A 60 13.99 -1.40 10.72
C LYS A 60 13.72 -2.71 9.98
N ASP A 61 12.67 -3.41 10.36
CA ASP A 61 12.23 -4.63 9.69
C ASP A 61 11.21 -4.29 8.61
N ARG A 62 11.56 -4.58 7.35
CA ARG A 62 10.65 -4.37 6.20
C ARG A 62 9.41 -5.26 6.31
N ALA A 63 9.56 -6.50 6.76
CA ALA A 63 8.45 -7.43 6.90
C ALA A 63 7.42 -6.91 7.90
N TYR A 64 7.87 -6.24 8.97
CA TYR A 64 6.98 -5.58 9.92
C TYR A 64 6.12 -4.50 9.25
N CYS A 65 6.69 -3.66 8.37
CA CYS A 65 5.92 -2.63 7.67
C CYS A 65 4.86 -3.23 6.74
N VAL A 66 5.22 -4.29 6.01
CA VAL A 66 4.30 -4.98 5.10
C VAL A 66 3.19 -5.67 5.89
N GLN A 67 3.52 -6.38 6.96
CA GLN A 67 2.54 -7.00 7.86
C GLN A 67 1.56 -5.96 8.42
N LYS A 68 2.04 -4.77 8.82
CA LYS A 68 1.16 -3.71 9.32
C LYS A 68 0.23 -3.15 8.26
N PHE A 69 0.63 -3.17 6.99
CA PHE A 69 -0.25 -2.80 5.88
C PHE A 69 -1.31 -3.87 5.63
N GLU A 70 -0.92 -5.14 5.61
CA GLU A 70 -1.83 -6.28 5.46
C GLU A 70 -2.91 -6.34 6.54
N GLU A 71 -2.55 -6.02 7.79
CA GLU A 71 -3.45 -5.99 8.95
C GLU A 71 -4.32 -4.70 9.01
N ALA A 72 -3.99 -3.67 8.24
CA ALA A 72 -4.66 -2.37 8.36
C ALA A 72 -6.03 -2.37 7.67
N LEU A 73 -7.02 -1.83 8.37
CA LEU A 73 -8.41 -1.72 7.91
C LEU A 73 -8.62 -0.49 7.03
N LEU A 74 -7.89 -0.41 5.92
CA LEU A 74 -7.79 0.79 5.06
C LEU A 74 -8.94 0.94 4.06
N PHE A 75 -9.68 -0.14 3.81
CA PHE A 75 -10.65 -0.22 2.72
C PHE A 75 -12.08 -0.34 3.25
N ASP A 76 -12.66 0.76 3.72
CA ASP A 76 -13.97 0.78 4.41
C ASP A 76 -14.04 -0.18 5.61
N GLY A 77 -12.98 -0.21 6.42
CA GLY A 77 -12.89 -1.10 7.58
C GLY A 77 -12.50 -2.54 7.23
N LYS A 78 -12.03 -2.78 6.00
CA LYS A 78 -11.53 -4.07 5.52
C LYS A 78 -10.03 -4.07 5.32
N THR A 79 -9.42 -5.27 5.41
CA THR A 79 -8.02 -5.49 5.02
C THR A 79 -7.84 -5.47 3.50
N ILE A 80 -6.60 -5.46 3.03
CA ILE A 80 -6.29 -5.60 1.60
C ILE A 80 -6.83 -6.91 1.01
N TYR A 81 -6.83 -7.99 1.81
CA TYR A 81 -7.34 -9.31 1.41
C TYR A 81 -8.86 -9.32 1.23
N ASP A 82 -9.58 -8.71 2.18
CA ASP A 82 -11.04 -8.60 2.13
C ASP A 82 -11.56 -7.66 1.03
N ALA A 83 -10.69 -6.78 0.53
CA ALA A 83 -11.00 -5.76 -0.47
C ALA A 83 -10.39 -6.06 -1.84
N GLU A 84 -9.62 -7.14 -1.99
CA GLU A 84 -8.80 -7.37 -3.18
C GLU A 84 -9.63 -7.36 -4.48
N ASP A 85 -10.84 -7.93 -4.45
CA ASP A 85 -11.73 -8.03 -5.62
C ASP A 85 -12.24 -6.67 -6.11
N ASP A 86 -12.26 -5.67 -5.24
CA ASP A 86 -12.70 -4.30 -5.54
C ASP A 86 -11.53 -3.39 -5.97
N ILE A 87 -10.30 -3.93 -6.06
CA ILE A 87 -9.09 -3.16 -6.37
C ILE A 87 -8.64 -3.36 -7.81
N THR A 88 -8.34 -2.24 -8.49
CA THR A 88 -7.70 -2.22 -9.81
C THR A 88 -6.36 -1.51 -9.72
N VAL A 89 -5.26 -2.20 -10.07
CA VAL A 89 -3.92 -1.59 -10.14
C VAL A 89 -3.78 -0.85 -11.46
N GLU A 90 -3.43 0.44 -11.40
CA GLU A 90 -3.31 1.33 -12.56
C GLU A 90 -1.84 1.57 -12.97
N TYR A 91 -0.91 1.51 -12.02
CA TYR A 91 0.53 1.64 -12.24
C TYR A 91 1.34 0.78 -11.27
N ASP A 92 2.38 0.14 -11.79
CA ASP A 92 3.34 -0.73 -11.10
C ASP A 92 4.74 -0.57 -11.71
#